data_AF-A0A374VC69-F1
#
_entry.id   AF-A0A374VC69-F1
#
_cell.length_a   1.000
_cell.length_b   1.000
_cell.length_c   1.000
_cell.angle_alpha   90.00
_cell.angle_beta   90.00
_cell.angle_gamma   90.00
#
_symmetry.space_group_name_H-M   'P 1'
#
loop_
_entity.id
_entity.type
_entity.pdbx_description
1 polymer ?
#
loop_
_entity_poly.entity_id
_entity_poly.type
_entity_poly.pdbx_seq_one_letter_code
_entity_poly.pdbx_strand_id
1 'polypeptide(L)'
;MMENNDKLIEQFFAKNRQEIVDNGFTRSVMRRLPDHTHRISQIWVTFCFTLALVLFLVLDGMQLILDTLRETFIAATESGATQLDPKSLLIAGVVLLYFIYRKICSLA
;
A
#
# COMPACT_ATOMS: atom_id res chain seq x y z
N MET A 1 -10.86 -45.07 -36.29
CA MET A 1 -12.18 -45.06 -35.60
C MET A 1 -12.43 -43.74 -34.84
N MET A 2 -11.41 -43.15 -34.19
CA MET A 2 -11.50 -41.83 -33.51
C MET A 2 -11.92 -40.67 -34.44
N GLU A 3 -11.32 -40.58 -35.63
CA GLU A 3 -11.52 -39.45 -36.56
C GLU A 3 -12.97 -39.24 -37.01
N ASN A 4 -13.79 -40.31 -37.02
CA ASN A 4 -15.20 -40.21 -37.42
C ASN A 4 -16.08 -39.66 -36.28
N ASN A 5 -15.74 -39.97 -35.02
CA ASN A 5 -16.42 -39.40 -33.87
C ASN A 5 -16.15 -37.91 -33.75
N ASP A 6 -14.91 -37.48 -33.98
CA ASP A 6 -14.55 -36.06 -33.92
C ASP A 6 -15.33 -35.25 -34.97
N LYS A 7 -15.47 -35.79 -36.19
CA LYS A 7 -16.30 -35.21 -37.25
C LYS A 7 -17.78 -35.17 -36.89
N LEU A 8 -18.30 -36.19 -36.22
CA LEU A 8 -19.70 -36.22 -35.77
C LEU A 8 -19.97 -35.16 -34.70
N ILE A 9 -19.03 -35.00 -33.77
CA ILE A 9 -19.10 -34.04 -32.67
C ILE A 9 -19.00 -32.60 -33.23
N GLU A 10 -18.09 -32.36 -34.17
CA GLU A 10 -17.96 -31.07 -34.85
C GLU A 10 -19.23 -30.70 -35.62
N GLN A 11 -19.80 -31.64 -36.39
CA GLN A 11 -21.06 -31.42 -37.10
C GLN A 11 -22.25 -31.21 -36.15
N PHE A 12 -22.27 -31.91 -35.01
CA PHE A 12 -23.30 -31.74 -33.99
C PHE A 12 -23.23 -30.36 -33.35
N PHE A 13 -22.03 -29.89 -33.00
CA PHE A 13 -21.83 -28.54 -32.45
C PHE A 13 -22.05 -27.44 -33.48
N ALA A 14 -21.69 -27.66 -34.75
CA ALA A 14 -21.97 -26.71 -35.82
C ALA A 14 -23.48 -26.57 -36.08
N LYS A 15 -24.21 -27.68 -36.04
CA LYS A 15 -25.67 -27.70 -36.27
C LYS A 15 -26.49 -27.19 -35.10
N ASN A 16 -25.99 -27.34 -33.86
CA ASN A 16 -26.69 -26.94 -32.63
C ASN A 16 -26.03 -25.78 -31.89
N ARG A 17 -25.05 -25.09 -32.50
CA ARG A 17 -24.48 -23.84 -31.98
C ARG A 17 -25.57 -22.77 -32.00
N GLN A 18 -26.38 -22.72 -30.96
CA GLN A 18 -27.07 -21.49 -30.63
C GLN A 18 -25.97 -20.50 -30.23
N GLU A 19 -25.81 -19.43 -31.01
CA GLU A 19 -25.14 -18.23 -30.51
C GLU A 19 -25.96 -17.75 -29.32
N ILE A 20 -25.58 -18.23 -28.14
CA ILE A 20 -26.06 -17.66 -26.89
C ILE A 20 -25.48 -16.24 -26.89
N VAL A 21 -26.27 -15.28 -27.36
CA VAL A 21 -25.97 -13.87 -27.17
C VAL A 21 -25.72 -13.72 -25.68
N ASP A 22 -24.53 -13.23 -25.31
CA ASP A 22 -24.19 -12.98 -23.92
C ASP A 22 -25.07 -11.81 -23.45
N ASN A 23 -26.30 -12.15 -23.04
CA ASN A 23 -27.37 -11.27 -22.60
C ASN A 23 -27.04 -10.66 -21.22
N GLY A 24 -25.80 -10.23 -21.04
CA GLY A 24 -25.24 -9.84 -19.76
C GLY A 24 -25.09 -11.00 -18.78
N PHE A 25 -24.97 -12.25 -19.25
CA PHE A 25 -24.72 -13.42 -18.40
C PHE A 25 -23.34 -13.30 -17.76
N THR A 26 -22.30 -13.03 -18.54
CA THR A 26 -20.93 -12.82 -18.01
C THR A 26 -20.91 -11.69 -16.98
N ARG A 27 -21.59 -10.57 -17.29
CA ARG A 27 -21.71 -9.43 -16.38
C ARG A 27 -22.48 -9.78 -15.10
N SER A 28 -23.54 -10.58 -15.21
CA SER A 28 -24.34 -11.04 -14.07
C SER A 28 -23.64 -12.10 -13.22
N VAL A 29 -22.75 -12.89 -13.81
CA VAL A 29 -21.90 -13.87 -13.10
C VAL A 29 -20.76 -13.15 -12.40
N MET A 30 -20.06 -12.25 -13.08
CA MET A 30 -18.97 -11.46 -12.47
C MET A 30 -19.46 -10.61 -11.30
N ARG A 31 -20.67 -10.05 -11.38
CA ARG A 31 -21.26 -9.26 -10.29
C ARG A 31 -21.78 -10.10 -9.11
N ARG A 32 -21.89 -11.42 -9.30
CA ARG A 32 -22.16 -12.40 -8.23
C ARG A 32 -20.88 -12.95 -7.60
N LEU A 33 -19.69 -12.55 -8.05
CA LEU A 33 -18.50 -12.81 -7.25
C LEU A 33 -18.62 -11.99 -5.95
N PRO A 34 -18.54 -12.64 -4.78
CA PRO A 34 -18.76 -11.97 -3.52
C PRO A 34 -17.59 -11.02 -3.22
N ASP A 35 -17.77 -9.74 -3.53
CA ASP A 35 -16.95 -8.61 -3.02
C ASP A 35 -17.06 -8.42 -1.49
N HIS A 36 -17.71 -9.35 -0.79
CA HIS A 36 -17.92 -9.28 0.66
C HIS A 36 -16.59 -9.27 1.45
N THR A 37 -15.57 -9.94 0.93
CA THR A 37 -14.21 -9.99 1.51
C THR A 37 -13.59 -8.59 1.64
N HIS A 38 -13.89 -7.67 0.71
CA HIS A 38 -13.35 -6.32 0.75
C HIS A 38 -13.89 -5.51 1.94
N ARG A 39 -15.14 -5.72 2.34
CA ARG A 39 -15.75 -4.99 3.46
C ARG A 39 -15.21 -5.50 4.80
N ILE A 40 -15.06 -6.81 4.93
CA ILE A 40 -14.48 -7.42 6.13
C ILE A 40 -13.02 -6.98 6.29
N SER A 41 -12.24 -7.00 5.21
CA SER A 41 -10.86 -6.53 5.21
C SER A 41 -10.75 -5.05 5.62
N GLN A 42 -11.62 -4.19 5.08
CA GLN A 42 -11.67 -2.77 5.47
C GLN A 42 -11.98 -2.58 6.95
N ILE A 43 -12.99 -3.29 7.49
CA ILE A 43 -13.33 -3.22 8.92
C ILE A 43 -12.15 -3.66 9.78
N TRP A 44 -11.46 -4.72 9.38
CA TRP A 44 -10.30 -5.25 10.10
C TRP A 44 -9.11 -4.29 10.08
N VAL A 45 -8.85 -3.64 8.93
CA VAL A 45 -7.82 -2.62 8.80
C VAL A 45 -8.16 -1.38 9.63
N THR A 46 -9.41 -0.90 9.59
CA THR A 46 -9.84 0.24 10.41
C THR A 46 -9.76 -0.09 11.90
N PHE A 47 -10.14 -1.30 12.30
CA PHE A 47 -10.02 -1.75 13.68
C PHE A 47 -8.55 -1.84 14.12
N CYS A 48 -7.68 -2.43 13.29
CA CYS A 48 -6.25 -2.52 13.59
C CYS A 48 -5.60 -1.14 13.67
N PHE A 49 -5.93 -0.23 12.75
CA PHE A 49 -5.42 1.13 12.75
C PHE A 49 -5.86 1.92 13.98
N THR A 50 -7.15 1.83 14.36
CA THR A 50 -7.66 2.49 15.55
C THR A 50 -7.03 1.94 16.83
N LEU A 51 -6.86 0.62 16.92
CA LEU A 51 -6.15 -0.01 18.05
C LEU A 51 -4.70 0.46 18.14
N ALA A 52 -3.98 0.50 17.03
CA ALA A 52 -2.61 1.01 16.97
C ALA A 52 -2.52 2.49 17.39
N LEU A 53 -3.46 3.33 16.95
CA LEU A 53 -3.53 4.74 17.33
C LEU A 53 -3.81 4.90 18.83
N VAL A 54 -4.76 4.15 19.40
CA VAL A 54 -5.06 4.20 20.83
C VAL A 54 -3.86 3.75 21.66
N LEU A 55 -3.21 2.64 21.28
CA LEU A 55 -1.98 2.19 21.94
C LEU A 55 -0.87 3.23 21.84
N PHE A 56 -0.71 3.86 20.68
CA PHE A 56 0.26 4.93 20.47
C PHE A 56 0.00 6.14 21.39
N LEU A 57 -1.26 6.53 21.58
CA LEU A 57 -1.63 7.63 22.48
C LEU A 57 -1.46 7.26 23.96
N VAL A 58 -1.84 6.05 24.36
CA VAL A 58 -1.74 5.57 25.76
C VAL A 58 -0.29 5.39 26.19
N LEU A 59 0.59 4.96 25.28
CA LEU A 59 2.01 4.76 25.53
C LEU A 59 2.84 6.05 25.40
N ASP A 60 2.19 7.22 25.29
CA ASP A 60 2.84 8.49 24.97
C ASP A 60 3.85 8.32 23.82
N GLY A 61 3.48 7.58 22.77
CA GLY A 61 4.38 7.13 21.72
C GLY A 61 5.11 8.27 21.02
N MET A 62 4.52 9.48 21.02
CA MET A 62 5.19 10.69 20.57
C MET A 62 6.38 11.06 21.47
N GLN A 63 6.21 11.01 22.78
CA GLN A 63 7.30 11.26 23.73
C GLN A 63 8.36 10.18 23.61
N LEU A 64 7.97 8.91 23.48
CA LEU A 64 8.92 7.80 23.35
C LEU A 64 9.77 7.89 22.07
N ILE A 65 9.16 8.29 20.94
CA ILE A 65 9.89 8.56 19.70
C ILE A 65 10.79 9.78 19.86
N LEU A 66 10.30 10.86 20.46
CA LEU A 66 11.08 12.08 20.67
C LEU A 66 12.25 11.87 21.62
N ASP A 67 12.09 11.06 22.67
CA ASP A 67 13.13 10.72 23.63
C ASP A 67 14.18 9.81 23.00
N THR A 68 13.76 8.77 22.27
CA THR A 68 14.68 7.91 21.50
C THR A 68 15.44 8.73 20.44
N LEU A 69 14.74 9.67 19.78
CA LEU A 69 15.34 10.56 18.79
C LEU A 69 16.30 11.56 19.45
N ARG A 70 15.96 12.10 20.62
CA ARG A 70 16.84 12.99 21.39
C ARG A 70 18.07 12.25 21.87
N GLU A 71 17.94 11.05 22.41
CA GLU A 71 19.07 10.24 22.86
C GLU A 71 19.98 9.88 21.70
N THR A 72 19.44 9.44 20.57
CA THR A 72 20.23 9.16 19.37
C THR A 72 20.85 10.42 18.77
N PHE A 73 20.17 11.56 18.82
CA PHE A 73 20.71 12.84 18.36
C PHE A 73 21.79 13.36 19.30
N ILE A 74 21.63 13.23 20.62
CA ILE A 74 22.66 13.59 21.60
C ILE A 74 23.86 12.67 21.43
N ALA A 75 23.66 11.35 21.29
CA ALA A 75 24.74 10.41 21.04
C ALA A 75 25.46 10.69 19.71
N ALA A 76 24.73 11.00 18.63
CA ALA A 76 25.27 11.37 17.33
C ALA A 76 25.94 12.76 17.34
N THR A 77 25.43 13.69 18.17
CA THR A 77 26.00 15.02 18.34
C THR A 77 27.22 14.97 19.24
N GLU A 78 27.27 14.16 20.29
CA GLU A 78 28.44 14.01 21.15
C GLU A 78 29.59 13.31 20.39
N SER A 79 29.25 12.29 19.61
CA SER A 79 30.21 11.63 18.70
C SER A 79 30.59 12.50 17.49
N GLY A 80 29.70 13.38 17.00
CA GLY A 80 29.96 14.29 15.88
C GLY A 80 30.54 15.67 16.25
N ALA A 81 30.31 16.16 17.47
CA ALA A 81 30.70 17.52 17.93
C ALA A 81 32.14 17.61 18.40
N THR A 82 32.82 16.47 18.62
CA THR A 82 34.28 16.47 18.75
C THR A 82 34.98 16.82 17.44
N GLN A 83 34.25 16.83 16.31
CA GLN A 83 34.81 17.11 14.97
C GLN A 83 34.09 18.21 14.17
N LEU A 84 32.84 18.56 14.50
CA LEU A 84 32.04 19.52 13.71
C LEU A 84 31.97 20.91 14.35
N ASP A 85 32.76 21.82 13.77
CA ASP A 85 32.78 23.25 14.03
C ASP A 85 31.37 23.87 13.88
N PRO A 86 30.86 24.67 14.84
CA PRO A 86 29.49 25.22 14.87
C PRO A 86 29.03 25.95 13.60
N LYS A 87 29.97 26.45 12.77
CA LYS A 87 29.64 27.04 11.46
C LYS A 87 29.23 26.01 10.41
N SER A 88 29.83 24.82 10.42
CA SER A 88 29.55 23.75 9.45
C SER A 88 28.18 23.12 9.69
N LEU A 89 27.79 22.98 10.97
CA LEU A 89 26.48 22.49 11.37
C LEU A 89 25.34 23.42 10.89
N LEU A 90 25.54 24.73 11.01
CA LEU A 90 24.56 25.74 10.59
C LEU A 90 24.33 25.66 9.08
N ILE A 91 25.40 25.48 8.30
CA ILE A 91 25.33 25.32 6.84
C ILE A 91 24.60 24.02 6.47
N ALA A 92 24.94 22.89 7.12
CA ALA A 92 24.27 21.61 6.88
C ALA A 92 22.76 21.69 7.18
N GLY A 93 22.36 22.36 8.26
CA GLY A 93 20.96 22.56 8.61
C GLY A 93 20.18 23.37 7.56
N VAL A 94 20.77 24.46 7.06
CA VAL A 94 20.17 25.29 5.99
C VAL A 94 20.00 24.50 4.69
N VAL A 95 21.01 23.70 4.32
CA VAL A 95 20.96 22.86 3.10
C VAL A 95 19.88 21.78 3.22
N LEU A 96 19.74 21.14 4.37
CA LEU A 96 18.69 20.14 4.61
C LEU A 96 17.30 20.76 4.55
N LEU A 97 17.10 21.94 5.15
CA LEU A 97 15.84 22.69 5.06
C LEU A 97 15.50 23.04 3.61
N TYR A 98 16.48 23.47 2.82
CA TYR A 98 16.29 23.74 1.41
C TYR A 98 15.90 22.48 0.62
N PHE A 99 16.53 21.33 0.92
CA PHE A 99 16.18 20.06 0.29
C PHE A 99 14.77 19.58 0.66
N ILE A 100 14.36 19.73 1.91
CA ILE A 100 13.01 19.40 2.37
C ILE A 100 12.00 20.31 1.67
N TYR A 101 12.24 21.62 1.64
CA TYR A 101 11.38 22.58 0.94
C TYR A 101 11.25 22.25 -0.55
N ARG A 102 12.39 22.00 -1.22
CA ARG A 102 12.41 21.61 -2.63
C ARG A 102 11.65 20.31 -2.88
N LYS A 103 11.80 19.31 -2.01
CA LYS A 103 11.10 18.03 -2.14
C LYS A 103 9.59 18.20 -2.00
N ILE A 104 9.14 19.06 -1.09
CA ILE A 104 7.72 19.38 -0.92
C ILE A 104 7.19 20.15 -2.14
N CYS A 105 7.91 21.15 -2.64
CA CYS A 105 7.53 21.89 -3.84
C CYS A 105 7.57 21.06 -5.13
N SER A 106 8.36 19.98 -5.17
CA SER A 106 8.43 19.05 -6.31
C SER A 106 7.32 17.98 -6.29
N LEU A 107 6.64 17.83 -5.16
CA LEU A 107 5.53 16.89 -4.96
C LEU A 107 4.16 17.56 -5.11
N ALA A 108 4.14 18.90 -5.20
CA ALA A 108 2.99 19.71 -5.58
C ALA A 108 2.97 19.91 -7.10
#